data_AF-A0A6J8D9A2-F1
#
_entry.id   AF-A0A6J8D9A2-F1
#
_cell.length_a   1.000
_cell.length_b   1.000
_cell.length_c   1.000
_cell.angle_alpha   90.00
_cell.angle_beta   90.00
_cell.angle_gamma   90.00
#
_symmetry.space_group_name_H-M   'P 1'
#
loop_
_entity.id
_entity.type
_entity.pdbx_description
1 polymer ?
#
loop_
_entity_poly.entity_id
_entity_poly.type
_entity_poly.pdbx_seq_one_letter_code
_entity_poly.pdbx_strand_id
1 'polypeptide(L)'
;MKNIRGTVAYWADVLQNLLATVKSLGPPTLFLTLSADDCSWPELKMLLTEEKEPDLYFLVNRLQIHHHTNSCKRNNACRFGFPKLPSTQTKILANVNITSPSNQGHFYQTKRSLNYQYVNAYNPDLLMKWRANMDIQMVSGVHGLAYYACSYIAKAEPDDLKHALSKIYEDINSSLHQYTAKKQMHLIGNCILKTRRLSAQEAAARVEHLQLIWSSRTTVFLNTRPKEERFKVLLLKQLRNQLPDNRHFLLKYNRLLH
;
A
#
# COMPACT_ATOMS: atom_id res chain seq x y z
N MET A 1 8.51 -19.26 2.84
CA MET A 1 7.96 -18.30 1.86
C MET A 1 7.75 -16.91 2.43
N LYS A 2 7.36 -16.73 3.70
CA LYS A 2 7.05 -15.40 4.27
C LYS A 2 8.15 -14.34 4.13
N ASN A 3 9.42 -14.75 4.05
CA ASN A 3 10.56 -13.83 4.04
C ASN A 3 11.00 -13.41 2.63
N ILE A 4 10.37 -13.92 1.56
CA ILE A 4 10.76 -13.60 0.17
C ILE A 4 9.84 -12.49 -0.36
N ARG A 5 10.35 -11.26 -0.39
CA ARG A 5 9.66 -10.05 -0.87
C ARG A 5 9.16 -10.23 -2.31
N GLY A 6 7.96 -9.72 -2.62
CA GLY A 6 7.34 -9.81 -3.95
C GLY A 6 6.50 -11.08 -4.17
N THR A 7 6.62 -12.12 -3.33
CA THR A 7 5.74 -13.30 -3.42
C THR A 7 4.32 -12.99 -2.95
N VAL A 8 3.34 -13.75 -3.48
CA VAL A 8 1.95 -13.74 -2.97
C VAL A 8 1.92 -14.01 -1.47
N ALA A 9 2.74 -14.94 -0.98
CA ALA A 9 2.83 -15.27 0.44
C ALA A 9 3.40 -14.13 1.30
N TYR A 10 4.37 -13.36 0.79
CA TYR A 10 4.90 -12.18 1.47
C TYR A 10 3.85 -11.08 1.57
N TRP A 11 3.19 -10.74 0.45
CA TRP A 11 2.14 -9.73 0.45
C TRP A 11 0.94 -10.13 1.30
N ALA A 12 0.59 -11.42 1.30
CA ALA A 12 -0.42 -11.96 2.21
C ALA A 12 -0.02 -11.78 3.69
N ASP A 13 1.23 -12.02 4.07
CA ASP A 13 1.67 -11.83 5.46
C ASP A 13 1.70 -10.33 5.86
N VAL A 14 2.16 -9.45 4.97
CA VAL A 14 2.11 -7.98 5.15
C VAL A 14 0.67 -7.50 5.31
N LEU A 15 -0.24 -7.95 4.44
CA LEU A 15 -1.67 -7.64 4.53
C LEU A 15 -2.25 -8.12 5.88
N GLN A 16 -1.93 -9.34 6.30
CA GLN A 16 -2.39 -9.86 7.59
C GLN A 16 -1.80 -9.10 8.79
N ASN A 17 -0.54 -8.63 8.71
CA ASN A 17 0.03 -7.73 9.74
C ASN A 17 -0.75 -6.43 9.82
N LEU A 18 -1.05 -5.82 8.67
CA LEU A 18 -1.79 -4.56 8.60
C LEU A 18 -3.22 -4.71 9.12
N LEU A 19 -3.93 -5.78 8.73
CA LEU A 19 -5.27 -6.10 9.23
C LEU A 19 -5.27 -6.33 10.75
N ALA A 20 -4.30 -7.07 11.29
CA ALA A 20 -4.17 -7.29 12.73
C ALA A 20 -3.94 -5.98 13.50
N THR A 21 -3.10 -5.11 12.94
CA THR A 21 -2.79 -3.78 13.50
C THR A 21 -4.05 -2.94 13.55
N VAL A 22 -4.74 -2.80 12.43
CA VAL A 22 -5.96 -1.98 12.33
C VAL A 22 -7.10 -2.57 13.18
N LYS A 23 -7.22 -3.90 13.26
CA LYS A 23 -8.25 -4.54 14.09
C LYS A 23 -8.04 -4.29 15.59
N SER A 24 -6.78 -4.22 16.03
CA SER A 24 -6.46 -4.09 17.46
C SER A 24 -6.40 -2.63 17.91
N LEU A 25 -5.92 -1.71 17.05
CA LEU A 25 -5.74 -0.30 17.38
C LEU A 25 -6.85 0.60 16.84
N GLY A 26 -7.71 0.08 15.97
CA GLY A 26 -8.62 0.87 15.16
C GLY A 26 -7.98 1.38 13.87
N PRO A 27 -8.79 1.92 12.94
CA PRO A 27 -8.28 2.54 11.73
C PRO A 27 -7.44 3.78 12.08
N PRO A 28 -6.32 4.03 11.37
CA PRO A 28 -5.57 5.26 11.56
C PRO A 28 -6.46 6.47 11.21
N THR A 29 -6.35 7.54 11.99
CA THR A 29 -7.05 8.80 11.72
C THR A 29 -6.60 9.41 10.38
N LEU A 30 -5.32 9.22 10.03
CA LEU A 30 -4.73 9.71 8.80
C LEU A 30 -3.80 8.64 8.20
N PHE A 31 -3.95 8.37 6.91
CA PHE A 31 -3.06 7.49 6.16
C PHE A 31 -2.48 8.25 4.98
N LEU A 32 -1.15 8.31 4.90
CA LEU A 32 -0.43 9.02 3.84
C LEU A 32 0.44 8.03 3.07
N THR A 33 0.30 8.05 1.75
CA THR A 33 1.30 7.48 0.84
C THR A 33 2.08 8.62 0.23
N LEU A 34 3.30 8.80 0.70
CA LEU A 34 4.23 9.77 0.12
C LEU A 34 5.11 9.03 -0.88
N SER A 35 5.13 9.50 -2.12
CA SER A 35 6.09 9.06 -3.14
C SER A 35 6.92 10.26 -3.54
N ALA A 36 8.24 10.14 -3.43
CA ALA A 36 9.14 11.17 -3.91
C ALA A 36 9.51 10.86 -5.36
N ASP A 37 9.19 11.78 -6.28
CA ASP A 37 9.70 11.78 -7.65
C ASP A 37 10.93 12.68 -7.71
N ASP A 38 12.01 12.23 -7.05
CA ASP A 38 13.24 13.01 -6.83
C ASP A 38 13.83 13.55 -8.15
N CYS A 39 13.62 12.83 -9.26
CA CYS A 39 14.12 13.18 -10.58
C CYS A 39 13.40 14.37 -11.21
N SER A 40 12.17 14.66 -10.76
CA SER A 40 11.30 15.68 -11.36
C SER A 40 10.79 16.68 -10.32
N TRP A 41 11.53 16.89 -9.22
CA TRP A 41 11.13 17.76 -8.11
C TRP A 41 11.94 19.08 -8.07
N PRO A 42 11.60 20.10 -8.87
CA PRO A 42 12.25 21.42 -8.86
C PRO A 42 12.31 22.03 -7.46
N GLU A 43 11.32 21.77 -6.61
CA GLU A 43 11.24 22.31 -5.26
C GLU A 43 12.21 21.63 -4.31
N LEU A 44 12.56 20.36 -4.52
CA LEU A 44 13.65 19.72 -3.77
C LEU A 44 14.98 20.38 -4.12
N LYS A 45 15.19 20.74 -5.40
CA LYS A 45 16.35 21.54 -5.82
C LYS A 45 16.31 22.96 -5.25
N MET A 46 15.14 23.59 -5.21
CA MET A 46 14.97 24.91 -4.57
C MET A 46 15.09 24.85 -3.04
N LEU A 47 14.67 23.79 -2.35
CA LEU A 47 14.82 23.67 -0.90
C LEU A 47 16.31 23.52 -0.49
N LEU A 48 17.14 23.07 -1.42
CA LEU A 48 18.60 23.08 -1.28
C LEU A 48 19.22 24.46 -1.57
N THR A 49 18.43 25.44 -2.01
CA THR A 49 18.88 26.81 -2.34
C THR A 49 17.95 27.85 -1.70
N GLU A 50 18.42 28.58 -0.69
CA GLU A 50 17.64 29.52 0.14
C GLU A 50 16.74 30.53 -0.61
N GLU A 51 15.53 30.14 -1.03
CA GLU A 51 14.54 31.05 -1.63
C GLU A 51 13.17 31.02 -0.94
N LYS A 52 12.52 32.19 -0.94
CA LYS A 52 11.33 32.55 -0.15
C LYS A 52 10.08 31.70 -0.46
N GLU A 53 9.25 31.54 0.57
CA GLU A 53 7.99 30.79 0.61
C GLU A 53 6.99 31.17 -0.51
N PRO A 54 6.34 30.19 -1.17
CA PRO A 54 5.27 30.44 -2.15
C PRO A 54 3.88 30.59 -1.48
N ASP A 55 3.02 31.45 -2.06
CA ASP A 55 1.60 31.58 -1.69
C ASP A 55 0.84 30.26 -1.95
N LEU A 56 -0.10 29.91 -1.05
CA LEU A 56 -0.96 28.73 -1.16
C LEU A 56 -1.71 28.71 -2.50
N TYR A 57 -2.19 29.86 -2.97
CA TYR A 57 -2.88 29.96 -4.27
C TYR A 57 -2.00 29.46 -5.42
N PHE A 58 -0.72 29.81 -5.41
CA PHE A 58 0.24 29.35 -6.41
C PHE A 58 0.43 27.82 -6.33
N LEU A 59 0.62 27.27 -5.13
CA LEU A 59 0.79 25.82 -4.95
C LEU A 59 -0.45 25.03 -5.41
N VAL A 60 -1.66 25.53 -5.12
CA VAL A 60 -2.90 24.86 -5.53
C VAL A 60 -3.02 24.82 -7.05
N ASN A 61 -2.80 25.95 -7.71
CA ASN A 61 -2.90 26.03 -9.17
C ASN A 61 -1.87 25.15 -9.87
N ARG A 62 -0.67 25.04 -9.31
CA ARG A 62 0.41 24.28 -9.92
C ARG A 62 0.35 22.79 -9.63
N LEU A 63 0.02 22.40 -8.39
CA LEU A 63 0.21 21.02 -7.92
C LEU A 63 -1.10 20.25 -7.76
N GLN A 64 -2.24 20.92 -7.58
CA GLN A 64 -3.51 20.28 -7.22
C GLN A 64 -4.56 20.29 -8.34
N ILE A 65 -4.28 20.94 -9.48
CA ILE A 65 -5.17 20.89 -10.64
C ILE A 65 -4.96 19.58 -11.39
N HIS A 66 -6.03 18.80 -11.53
CA HIS A 66 -6.04 17.61 -12.37
C HIS A 66 -6.06 18.01 -13.84
N HIS A 67 -5.00 17.65 -14.56
CA HIS A 67 -4.95 17.69 -16.01
C HIS A 67 -5.15 16.29 -16.58
N HIS A 68 -6.03 16.16 -17.58
CA HIS A 68 -6.27 14.86 -18.19
C HIS A 68 -5.02 14.36 -18.93
N THR A 69 -4.55 13.19 -18.52
CA THR A 69 -3.48 12.45 -19.20
C THR A 69 -4.02 11.10 -19.68
N ASN A 70 -3.30 10.41 -20.56
CA ASN A 70 -3.67 9.07 -21.01
C ASN A 70 -3.88 8.08 -19.85
N SER A 71 -3.13 8.26 -18.75
CA SER A 71 -3.24 7.42 -17.55
C SER A 71 -4.57 7.55 -16.80
N CYS A 72 -5.27 8.69 -16.96
CA CYS A 72 -6.52 8.94 -16.25
C CYS A 72 -7.75 8.48 -17.04
N LYS A 73 -7.63 8.25 -18.35
CA LYS A 73 -8.75 7.88 -19.22
C LYS A 73 -9.04 6.39 -19.09
N ARG A 74 -10.27 6.04 -18.70
CA ARG A 74 -10.76 4.66 -18.62
C ARG A 74 -12.20 4.63 -19.12
N ASN A 75 -12.49 3.77 -20.11
CA ASN A 75 -13.82 3.66 -20.73
C ASN A 75 -14.42 5.02 -21.12
N ASN A 76 -13.66 5.85 -21.84
CA ASN A 76 -14.03 7.21 -22.26
C ASN A 76 -14.38 8.21 -21.14
N ALA A 77 -14.17 7.86 -19.88
CA ALA A 77 -14.35 8.75 -18.74
C ALA A 77 -13.03 8.91 -17.96
N CYS A 78 -12.97 9.92 -17.10
CA CYS A 78 -11.88 10.03 -16.14
C CYS A 78 -12.08 9.00 -15.03
N ARG A 79 -11.10 8.12 -14.82
CA ARG A 79 -11.13 7.10 -13.75
C ARG A 79 -11.24 7.70 -12.34
N PHE A 80 -10.85 8.96 -12.20
CA PHE A 80 -10.92 9.72 -10.95
C PHE A 80 -12.22 10.53 -10.85
N GLY A 81 -13.10 10.50 -11.85
CA GLY A 81 -14.37 11.22 -11.83
C GLY A 81 -14.25 12.75 -11.99
N PHE A 82 -13.25 13.22 -12.73
CA PHE A 82 -13.16 14.64 -13.14
C PHE A 82 -13.94 14.89 -14.46
N PRO A 83 -14.62 16.05 -14.61
CA PRO A 83 -14.80 17.10 -13.60
C PRO A 83 -15.70 16.64 -12.44
N LYS A 84 -15.34 17.03 -11.21
CA LYS A 84 -16.12 16.70 -10.02
C LYS A 84 -17.39 17.55 -9.98
N LEU A 85 -18.54 16.93 -9.74
CA LEU A 85 -19.81 17.65 -9.67
C LEU A 85 -19.81 18.74 -8.58
N PRO A 86 -20.33 19.95 -8.88
CA PRO A 86 -20.50 21.01 -7.90
C PRO A 86 -21.43 20.55 -6.77
N SER A 87 -21.18 21.02 -5.55
CA SER A 87 -21.99 20.70 -4.38
C SER A 87 -21.94 21.85 -3.38
N THR A 88 -23.11 22.26 -2.87
CA THR A 88 -23.22 23.32 -1.87
C THR A 88 -22.82 22.89 -0.47
N GLN A 89 -22.79 21.57 -0.21
CA GLN A 89 -22.46 20.98 1.08
C GLN A 89 -21.70 19.66 0.94
N THR A 90 -20.89 19.35 1.95
CA THR A 90 -20.22 18.04 2.06
C THR A 90 -21.24 17.03 2.59
N LYS A 91 -21.43 15.92 1.87
CA LYS A 91 -22.41 14.88 2.22
C LYS A 91 -21.85 13.48 2.02
N ILE A 92 -22.29 12.55 2.86
CA ILE A 92 -22.10 11.12 2.66
C ILE A 92 -23.19 10.64 1.69
N LEU A 93 -22.81 9.83 0.71
CA LEU A 93 -23.73 9.27 -0.27
C LEU A 93 -24.39 8.03 0.34
N ALA A 94 -25.67 8.13 0.67
CA ALA A 94 -26.50 7.00 1.04
C ALA A 94 -26.53 6.01 -0.14
N ASN A 95 -26.34 4.71 0.12
CA ASN A 95 -26.28 3.59 -0.86
C ASN A 95 -24.89 3.17 -1.35
N VAL A 96 -23.81 3.67 -0.75
CA VAL A 96 -22.49 3.10 -1.03
C VAL A 96 -22.24 1.98 -0.02
N ASN A 97 -22.35 0.73 -0.47
CA ASN A 97 -21.97 -0.42 0.35
C ASN A 97 -20.45 -0.39 0.58
N ILE A 98 -20.08 0.25 1.69
CA ILE A 98 -18.72 0.54 2.14
C ILE A 98 -17.85 -0.73 2.24
N THR A 99 -18.49 -1.87 2.47
CA THR A 99 -17.87 -3.19 2.63
C THR A 99 -17.75 -3.97 1.31
N SER A 100 -18.35 -3.51 0.22
CA SER A 100 -18.26 -4.23 -1.07
C SER A 100 -16.88 -4.06 -1.72
N PRO A 101 -16.17 -5.14 -2.08
CA PRO A 101 -14.91 -5.08 -2.83
C PRO A 101 -15.02 -4.42 -4.21
N SER A 102 -16.25 -4.30 -4.74
CA SER A 102 -16.54 -3.68 -6.04
C SER A 102 -16.69 -2.15 -5.99
N ASN A 103 -16.75 -1.56 -4.79
CA ASN A 103 -16.96 -0.13 -4.64
C ASN A 103 -15.63 0.62 -4.79
N GLN A 104 -15.54 1.54 -5.74
CA GLN A 104 -14.36 2.38 -5.99
C GLN A 104 -14.14 3.45 -4.90
N GLY A 105 -14.62 3.22 -3.67
CA GLY A 105 -14.31 4.06 -2.50
C GLY A 105 -14.97 5.44 -2.47
N HIS A 106 -15.78 5.84 -3.45
CA HIS A 106 -16.43 7.15 -3.46
C HIS A 106 -17.78 7.14 -2.74
N PHE A 107 -17.75 7.16 -1.41
CA PHE A 107 -18.96 7.22 -0.57
C PHE A 107 -19.32 8.63 -0.08
N TYR A 108 -18.62 9.65 -0.55
CA TYR A 108 -18.84 11.03 -0.13
C TYR A 108 -18.64 12.01 -1.27
N GLN A 109 -19.27 13.17 -1.14
CA GLN A 109 -19.10 14.31 -2.00
C GLN A 109 -18.72 15.53 -1.15
N THR A 110 -17.65 16.21 -1.51
CA THR A 110 -17.22 17.45 -0.86
C THR A 110 -17.97 18.65 -1.40
N LYS A 111 -18.21 19.66 -0.54
CA LYS A 111 -18.62 21.00 -0.98
C LYS A 111 -17.59 21.54 -1.98
N ARG A 112 -18.04 21.97 -3.16
CA ARG A 112 -17.21 22.64 -4.18
C ARG A 112 -18.05 23.49 -5.13
N SER A 113 -17.49 24.60 -5.60
CA SER A 113 -18.06 25.40 -6.70
C SER A 113 -17.54 24.91 -8.06
N LEU A 114 -18.14 25.42 -9.14
CA LEU A 114 -17.77 25.09 -10.53
C LEU A 114 -16.28 25.38 -10.82
N ASN A 115 -15.73 26.45 -10.24
CA ASN A 115 -14.34 26.85 -10.46
C ASN A 115 -13.32 25.85 -9.87
N TYR A 116 -13.76 24.96 -8.97
CA TYR A 116 -12.90 23.98 -8.29
C TYR A 116 -13.21 22.53 -8.68
N GLN A 117 -13.90 22.32 -9.81
CA GLN A 117 -14.27 20.99 -10.27
C GLN A 117 -13.07 20.10 -10.66
N TYR A 118 -11.91 20.71 -10.94
CA TYR A 118 -10.65 20.04 -11.29
C TYR A 118 -9.61 20.02 -10.17
N VAL A 119 -9.93 20.59 -9.00
CA VAL A 119 -8.99 20.66 -7.88
C VAL A 119 -9.11 19.39 -7.04
N ASN A 120 -7.97 18.73 -6.82
CA ASN A 120 -7.84 17.60 -5.89
C ASN A 120 -8.21 18.02 -4.46
N ALA A 121 -8.57 17.05 -3.62
CA ALA A 121 -8.71 17.32 -2.19
C ALA A 121 -7.32 17.45 -1.57
N TYR A 122 -7.03 18.60 -0.97
CA TYR A 122 -5.76 18.91 -0.32
C TYR A 122 -5.99 19.51 1.06
N ASN A 123 -4.97 19.44 1.90
CA ASN A 123 -4.91 20.17 3.16
C ASN A 123 -3.92 21.34 2.96
N PRO A 124 -4.33 22.61 3.22
CA PRO A 124 -3.48 23.77 3.00
C PRO A 124 -2.11 23.69 3.70
N ASP A 125 -2.10 23.34 4.98
CA ASP A 125 -0.86 23.28 5.79
C ASP A 125 0.07 22.17 5.31
N LEU A 126 -0.49 21.00 4.95
CA LEU A 126 0.28 19.92 4.37
C LEU A 126 0.81 20.32 3.00
N LEU A 127 0.05 21.04 2.17
CA LEU A 127 0.51 21.45 0.84
C LEU A 127 1.66 22.45 0.93
N MET A 128 1.59 23.40 1.86
CA MET A 128 2.66 24.36 2.11
C MET A 128 3.97 23.68 2.50
N LYS A 129 3.90 22.62 3.32
CA LYS A 129 5.07 21.86 3.81
C LYS A 129 5.55 20.81 2.82
N TRP A 130 4.63 20.06 2.23
CA TRP A 130 4.90 18.93 1.35
C TRP A 130 5.26 19.38 -0.06
N ARG A 131 4.66 20.46 -0.56
CA ARG A 131 4.94 21.05 -1.89
C ARG A 131 4.90 20.06 -3.06
N ALA A 132 4.03 19.05 -2.97
CA ALA A 132 3.74 18.10 -4.05
C ALA A 132 2.24 17.78 -4.13
N ASN A 133 1.82 17.18 -5.24
CA ASN A 133 0.43 16.76 -5.46
C ASN A 133 -0.06 15.90 -4.28
N MET A 134 -1.29 16.15 -3.82
CA MET A 134 -1.95 15.31 -2.83
C MET A 134 -3.39 15.02 -3.26
N ASP A 135 -3.84 13.82 -2.93
CA ASP A 135 -5.22 13.40 -3.16
C ASP A 135 -5.74 12.81 -1.84
N ILE A 136 -6.22 13.69 -0.96
CA ILE A 136 -6.70 13.31 0.37
C ILE A 136 -8.09 12.69 0.23
N GLN A 137 -8.18 11.41 0.57
CA GLN A 137 -9.41 10.66 0.46
C GLN A 137 -9.87 10.07 1.80
N MET A 138 -11.18 10.05 2.02
CA MET A 138 -11.74 9.29 3.15
C MET A 138 -11.69 7.80 2.83
N VAL A 139 -11.29 7.02 3.83
CA VAL A 139 -11.16 5.57 3.69
C VAL A 139 -12.39 4.90 4.27
N SER A 140 -13.06 4.08 3.46
CA SER A 140 -14.36 3.51 3.80
C SER A 140 -14.26 2.36 4.82
N GLY A 141 -13.10 1.70 4.96
CA GLY A 141 -12.93 0.66 5.97
C GLY A 141 -11.56 -0.01 5.97
N VAL A 142 -11.34 -0.85 6.98
CA VAL A 142 -10.06 -1.53 7.28
C VAL A 142 -9.53 -2.34 6.09
N HIS A 143 -10.39 -3.10 5.43
CA HIS A 143 -10.00 -3.93 4.28
C HIS A 143 -9.65 -3.08 3.06
N GLY A 144 -10.43 -2.02 2.79
CA GLY A 144 -10.14 -1.08 1.71
C GLY A 144 -8.80 -0.36 1.92
N LEU A 145 -8.53 0.08 3.15
CA LEU A 145 -7.24 0.67 3.54
C LEU A 145 -6.09 -0.31 3.27
N ALA A 146 -6.22 -1.54 3.75
CA ALA A 146 -5.13 -2.50 3.69
C ALA A 146 -4.85 -2.94 2.24
N TYR A 147 -5.90 -3.13 1.44
CA TYR A 147 -5.79 -3.41 0.01
C TYR A 147 -5.15 -2.24 -0.76
N TYR A 148 -5.58 -1.01 -0.48
CA TYR A 148 -5.02 0.20 -1.09
C TYR A 148 -3.53 0.34 -0.77
N ALA A 149 -3.15 0.22 0.51
CA ALA A 149 -1.76 0.27 0.94
C ALA A 149 -0.92 -0.79 0.22
N CYS A 150 -1.37 -2.04 0.18
CA CYS A 150 -0.63 -3.12 -0.49
C CYS A 150 -0.50 -2.87 -2.00
N SER A 151 -1.55 -2.36 -2.65
CA SER A 151 -1.54 -2.05 -4.08
C SER A 151 -0.53 -0.96 -4.42
N TYR A 152 -0.39 0.06 -3.55
CA TYR A 152 0.59 1.12 -3.72
C TYR A 152 2.03 0.65 -3.52
N ILE A 153 2.30 -0.14 -2.47
CA ILE A 153 3.65 -0.67 -2.23
C ILE A 153 4.05 -1.61 -3.38
N ALA A 154 3.11 -2.43 -3.89
CA ALA A 154 3.36 -3.33 -5.00
C ALA A 154 3.38 -2.64 -6.38
N LYS A 155 3.01 -1.35 -6.49
CA LYS A 155 2.90 -0.62 -7.77
C LYS A 155 4.24 -0.49 -8.50
N ALA A 156 5.34 -0.45 -7.75
CA ALA A 156 6.69 -0.38 -8.31
C ALA A 156 7.25 -1.74 -8.74
N GLU A 157 6.56 -2.85 -8.42
CA GLU A 157 6.97 -4.17 -8.88
C GLU A 157 6.70 -4.30 -10.38
N PRO A 158 7.65 -4.82 -11.16
CA PRO A 158 7.56 -4.75 -12.61
C PRO A 158 6.61 -5.81 -13.18
N ASP A 159 5.92 -5.48 -14.27
CA ASP A 159 4.92 -6.39 -14.87
C ASP A 159 5.55 -7.70 -15.36
N ASP A 160 6.80 -7.68 -15.82
CA ASP A 160 7.56 -8.86 -16.23
C ASP A 160 7.71 -9.88 -15.07
N LEU A 161 7.94 -9.41 -13.84
CA LEU A 161 7.96 -10.26 -12.65
C LEU A 161 6.61 -10.94 -12.44
N LYS A 162 5.50 -10.22 -12.61
CA LYS A 162 4.16 -10.79 -12.48
C LYS A 162 3.93 -11.91 -13.50
N HIS A 163 4.24 -11.67 -14.77
CA HIS A 163 4.09 -12.68 -15.83
C HIS A 163 5.00 -13.90 -15.58
N ALA A 164 6.26 -13.67 -15.21
CA ALA A 164 7.22 -14.73 -14.93
C ALA A 164 6.81 -15.60 -13.74
N LEU A 165 6.24 -14.99 -12.70
CA LEU A 165 5.68 -15.71 -11.56
C LEU A 165 4.44 -16.54 -11.95
N SER A 166 3.50 -15.97 -12.72
CA SER A 166 2.30 -16.69 -13.18
C SER A 166 2.68 -17.96 -13.94
N LYS A 167 3.64 -17.87 -14.87
CA LYS A 167 4.13 -19.02 -15.62
C LYS A 167 4.69 -20.12 -14.72
N ILE A 168 5.49 -19.75 -13.72
CA ILE A 168 6.03 -20.72 -12.75
C ILE A 168 4.93 -21.36 -11.91
N TYR A 169 3.90 -20.62 -11.53
CA TYR A 169 2.77 -21.19 -10.82
C TYR A 169 2.00 -22.19 -11.69
N GLU A 170 1.78 -21.88 -12.97
CA GLU A 170 1.17 -22.80 -13.93
C GLU A 170 2.00 -24.08 -14.12
N ASP A 171 3.33 -23.94 -14.24
CA ASP A 171 4.27 -25.07 -14.35
C ASP A 171 4.27 -25.94 -13.08
N ILE A 172 4.24 -25.31 -11.90
CA ILE A 172 4.17 -26.03 -10.61
C ILE A 172 2.82 -26.74 -10.47
N ASN A 173 1.71 -26.09 -10.83
CA ASN A 173 0.37 -26.65 -10.72
C ASN A 173 0.13 -27.78 -11.71
N SER A 174 0.65 -27.68 -12.94
CA SER A 174 0.58 -28.76 -13.94
C SER A 174 1.48 -29.95 -13.59
N SER A 175 2.57 -29.72 -12.85
CA SER A 175 3.57 -30.74 -12.47
C SER A 175 3.55 -31.05 -10.97
N LEU A 176 2.38 -31.00 -10.33
CA LEU A 176 2.19 -31.06 -8.86
C LEU A 176 2.93 -32.20 -8.15
N HIS A 177 3.12 -33.34 -8.81
CA HIS A 177 3.79 -34.52 -8.25
C HIS A 177 5.30 -34.59 -8.52
N GLN A 178 5.84 -33.73 -9.40
CA GLN A 178 7.23 -33.83 -9.88
C GLN A 178 8.21 -32.96 -9.08
N TYR A 179 7.71 -31.94 -8.37
CA TYR A 179 8.52 -31.00 -7.63
C TYR A 179 8.28 -31.10 -6.13
N THR A 180 9.35 -31.34 -5.37
CA THR A 180 9.31 -31.16 -3.91
C THR A 180 9.08 -29.69 -3.57
N ALA A 181 8.50 -29.41 -2.39
CA ALA A 181 8.28 -28.04 -1.91
C ALA A 181 9.57 -27.18 -1.89
N LYS A 182 10.74 -27.80 -1.65
CA LYS A 182 12.04 -27.13 -1.72
C LYS A 182 12.39 -26.70 -3.15
N LYS A 183 12.13 -27.55 -4.14
CA LYS A 183 12.41 -27.26 -5.55
C LYS A 183 11.46 -26.19 -6.09
N GLN A 184 10.17 -26.26 -5.72
CA GLN A 184 9.18 -25.20 -5.99
C GLN A 184 9.64 -23.84 -5.44
N MET A 185 10.12 -23.81 -4.18
CA MET A 185 10.65 -22.58 -3.56
C MET A 185 11.85 -22.02 -4.32
N HIS A 186 12.77 -22.88 -4.75
CA HIS A 186 13.97 -22.46 -5.44
C HIS A 186 13.65 -21.86 -6.82
N LEU A 187 12.67 -22.44 -7.54
CA LEU A 187 12.18 -21.91 -8.82
C LEU A 187 11.57 -20.51 -8.65
N ILE A 188 10.66 -20.35 -7.68
CA ILE A 188 10.03 -19.07 -7.38
C ILE A 188 11.09 -18.04 -6.94
N GLY A 189 12.00 -18.41 -6.04
CA GLY A 189 13.05 -17.53 -5.55
C GLY A 189 14.00 -17.06 -6.65
N ASN A 190 14.47 -17.97 -7.50
CA ASN A 190 15.34 -17.63 -8.63
C ASN A 190 14.65 -16.73 -9.66
N CYS A 191 13.34 -16.93 -9.89
CA CYS A 191 12.57 -16.05 -10.75
C CYS A 191 12.57 -14.62 -10.22
N ILE A 192 12.20 -14.45 -8.95
CA ILE A 192 12.16 -13.14 -8.29
C ILE A 192 13.53 -12.47 -8.34
N LEU A 193 14.60 -13.19 -8.00
CA LEU A 193 15.96 -12.63 -8.02
C LEU A 193 16.40 -12.19 -9.42
N LYS A 194 15.95 -12.86 -10.48
CA LYS A 194 16.31 -12.54 -11.87
C LYS A 194 15.49 -11.39 -12.47
N THR A 195 14.20 -11.31 -12.15
CA THR A 195 13.27 -10.36 -12.81
C THR A 195 12.96 -9.13 -11.97
N ARG A 196 13.08 -9.19 -10.64
CA ARG A 196 12.74 -8.07 -9.78
C ARG A 196 13.75 -6.94 -9.94
N ARG A 197 13.24 -5.75 -10.28
CA ARG A 197 14.00 -4.50 -10.31
C ARG A 197 13.88 -3.80 -8.97
N LEU A 198 14.96 -3.16 -8.53
CA LEU A 198 15.02 -2.41 -7.27
C LEU A 198 15.17 -0.92 -7.57
N SER A 199 14.57 -0.06 -6.75
CA SER A 199 14.91 1.36 -6.78
C SER A 199 16.31 1.59 -6.22
N ALA A 200 16.93 2.72 -6.58
CA ALA A 200 18.25 3.10 -6.07
C ALA A 200 18.26 3.20 -4.53
N GLN A 201 17.19 3.74 -3.94
CA GLN A 201 17.02 3.87 -2.49
C GLN A 201 16.92 2.48 -1.82
N GLU A 202 16.13 1.56 -2.41
CA GLU A 202 16.01 0.20 -1.88
C GLU A 202 17.33 -0.58 -2.02
N ALA A 203 18.09 -0.37 -3.10
CA ALA A 203 19.41 -0.97 -3.28
C ALA A 203 20.43 -0.44 -2.26
N ALA A 204 20.53 0.88 -2.10
CA ALA A 204 21.42 1.52 -1.13
C ALA A 204 21.15 1.04 0.31
N ALA A 205 19.89 1.05 0.72
CA ALA A 205 19.51 0.56 2.05
C ALA A 205 19.89 -0.92 2.25
N ARG A 206 19.84 -1.76 1.21
CA ARG A 206 20.28 -3.15 1.32
C ARG A 206 21.79 -3.32 1.40
N VAL A 207 22.55 -2.57 0.62
CA VAL A 207 24.02 -2.60 0.65
C VAL A 207 24.53 -2.19 2.03
N GLU A 208 23.89 -1.19 2.62
CA GLU A 208 24.21 -0.68 3.96
C GLU A 208 23.58 -1.49 5.10
N HIS A 209 22.95 -2.64 4.80
CA HIS A 209 22.26 -3.48 5.78
C HIS A 209 21.18 -2.74 6.63
N LEU A 210 20.61 -1.67 6.10
CA LEU A 210 19.57 -0.89 6.74
C LEU A 210 18.21 -1.60 6.66
N GLN A 211 17.38 -1.34 7.67
CA GLN A 211 16.02 -1.85 7.70
C GLN A 211 15.14 -1.10 6.70
N LEU A 212 14.55 -1.83 5.74
CA LEU A 212 13.62 -1.27 4.74
C LEU A 212 12.22 -0.99 5.29
N ILE A 213 11.91 -1.54 6.47
CA ILE A 213 10.62 -1.39 7.13
C ILE A 213 10.91 -1.07 8.58
N TRP A 214 10.34 0.03 9.04
CA TRP A 214 10.36 0.40 10.45
C TRP A 214 8.93 0.42 10.97
N SER A 215 8.75 -0.07 12.19
CA SER A 215 7.48 0.00 12.91
C SER A 215 7.79 0.27 14.38
N SER A 216 7.09 1.23 14.98
CA SER A 216 7.16 1.47 16.42
C SER A 216 6.54 0.34 17.26
N ARG A 217 5.90 -0.64 16.61
CA ARG A 217 5.19 -1.77 17.22
C ARG A 217 5.59 -3.10 16.59
N THR A 218 5.68 -4.14 17.41
CA THR A 218 6.00 -5.51 16.97
C THR A 218 4.72 -6.33 16.85
N THR A 219 4.58 -7.08 15.76
CA THR A 219 3.44 -7.99 15.54
C THR A 219 3.88 -9.43 15.78
N VAL A 220 3.15 -10.16 16.62
CA VAL A 220 3.42 -11.58 16.92
C VAL A 220 2.28 -12.43 16.37
N PHE A 221 2.64 -13.51 15.68
CA PHE A 221 1.65 -14.49 15.24
C PHE A 221 1.33 -15.46 16.38
N LEU A 222 0.07 -15.53 16.81
CA LEU A 222 -0.42 -16.56 17.71
C LEU A 222 -1.26 -17.58 16.94
N ASN A 223 -0.87 -18.85 16.99
CA ASN A 223 -1.65 -19.92 16.38
C ASN A 223 -2.81 -20.31 17.30
N THR A 224 -4.00 -19.77 17.03
CA THR A 224 -5.22 -20.03 17.82
C THR A 224 -6.02 -21.25 17.33
N ARG A 225 -5.50 -22.04 16.38
CA ARG A 225 -6.19 -23.25 15.91
C ARG A 225 -6.33 -24.30 17.03
N PRO A 226 -7.30 -25.22 16.95
CA PRO A 226 -7.33 -26.40 17.81
C PRO A 226 -5.98 -27.11 17.82
N LYS A 227 -5.57 -27.69 18.96
CA LYS A 227 -4.22 -28.26 19.17
C LYS A 227 -3.80 -29.21 18.04
N GLU A 228 -4.75 -30.01 17.56
CA GLU A 228 -4.60 -30.99 16.47
C GLU A 228 -4.26 -30.35 15.11
N GLU A 229 -4.70 -29.12 14.87
CA GLU A 229 -4.59 -28.41 13.57
C GLU A 229 -3.47 -27.36 13.55
N ARG A 230 -2.71 -27.25 14.65
CA ARG A 230 -1.59 -26.31 14.74
C ARG A 230 -0.41 -26.84 13.94
N PHE A 231 -0.12 -26.21 12.81
CA PHE A 231 1.12 -26.46 12.09
C PHE A 231 2.34 -26.08 12.96
N LYS A 232 3.34 -26.96 12.99
CA LYS A 232 4.59 -26.76 13.74
C LYS A 232 5.49 -25.80 12.95
N VAL A 233 5.77 -24.63 13.53
CA VAL A 233 6.77 -23.70 12.98
C VAL A 233 8.08 -23.94 13.71
N LEU A 234 9.15 -24.22 12.96
CA LEU A 234 10.50 -24.23 13.49
C LEU A 234 10.88 -22.78 13.87
N LEU A 235 10.86 -22.48 15.16
CA LEU A 235 11.47 -21.28 15.71
C LEU A 235 12.98 -21.51 15.84
N LEU A 236 13.78 -20.59 15.32
CA LEU A 236 15.21 -20.52 15.65
C LEU A 236 15.35 -20.44 17.17
N LYS A 237 16.27 -21.24 17.75
CA LYS A 237 16.45 -21.35 19.21
C LYS A 237 16.56 -19.99 19.92
N GLN A 238 17.13 -18.99 19.25
CA GLN A 238 17.31 -17.63 19.76
C GLN A 238 15.99 -16.83 19.92
N LEU A 239 14.95 -17.14 19.14
CA LEU A 239 13.64 -16.48 19.21
C LEU A 239 12.71 -17.08 20.29
N ARG A 240 13.07 -18.24 20.84
CA ARG A 240 12.26 -18.93 21.86
C ARG A 240 12.22 -18.17 23.19
N ASN A 241 13.26 -17.40 23.48
CA ASN A 241 13.42 -16.62 24.70
C ASN A 241 12.96 -15.15 24.55
N GLN A 242 12.50 -14.76 23.36
CA GLN A 242 12.08 -13.38 23.05
C GLN A 242 10.55 -13.22 22.99
N LEU A 243 9.78 -14.24 23.38
CA LEU A 243 8.35 -14.10 23.59
C LEU A 243 8.14 -13.37 24.93
N PRO A 244 7.69 -12.11 24.95
CA PRO A 244 7.65 -11.34 26.18
C PRO A 244 6.38 -11.65 26.98
N ASP A 245 6.51 -11.61 28.31
CA ASP A 245 5.37 -11.54 29.22
C ASP A 245 4.59 -10.25 28.97
N ASN A 246 3.41 -10.39 28.36
CA ASN A 246 2.28 -9.46 28.40
C ASN A 246 2.56 -7.95 28.27
N ARG A 247 3.29 -7.48 27.25
CA ARG A 247 3.28 -6.06 26.89
C ARG A 247 3.01 -5.85 25.40
N HIS A 248 1.79 -5.37 25.12
CA HIS A 248 1.30 -4.80 23.86
C HIS A 248 1.63 -5.59 22.59
N PHE A 249 0.99 -6.76 22.40
CA PHE A 249 1.06 -7.50 21.14
C PHE A 249 -0.20 -7.28 20.30
N LEU A 250 -0.01 -7.11 18.99
CA LEU A 250 -1.07 -7.08 18.00
C LEU A 250 -1.30 -8.51 17.49
N LEU A 251 -2.53 -9.02 17.66
CA LEU A 251 -2.87 -10.43 17.43
C LEU A 251 -3.32 -10.69 15.98
N LYS A 252 -2.60 -11.57 15.27
CA LYS A 252 -3.05 -12.13 13.99
C LYS A 252 -4.09 -13.24 14.23
N TYR A 253 -5.34 -13.03 13.82
CA TYR A 253 -6.39 -14.05 13.86
C TYR A 253 -6.44 -14.85 12.54
N ASN A 254 -6.45 -16.18 12.63
CA ASN A 254 -6.91 -17.03 11.53
C ASN A 254 -8.44 -17.03 11.52
N ARG A 255 -9.09 -16.02 10.92
CA ARG A 255 -10.43 -16.24 10.35
C ARG A 255 -10.24 -16.57 8.89
N LEU A 256 -10.33 -17.86 8.56
CA LEU A 256 -10.72 -18.27 7.23
C LEU A 256 -12.10 -17.66 7.00
N LEU A 257 -12.20 -16.73 6.05
CA LEU A 257 -13.48 -16.41 5.44
C LEU A 257 -13.91 -17.71 4.75
N HIS A 258 -14.98 -18.32 5.28
CA HIS A 258 -15.72 -19.37 4.57
C HIS A 258 -16.36 -18.77 3.33
#